data_AF-A0A9E8N9Q1-F1
#
_entry.id   AF-A0A9E8N9Q1-F1
#
_cell.length_a   1.000
_cell.length_b   1.000
_cell.length_c   1.000
_cell.angle_alpha   90.00
_cell.angle_beta   90.00
_cell.angle_gamma   90.00
#
_symmetry.space_group_name_H-M   'P 1'
#
loop_
_entity.id
_entity.type
_entity.pdbx_description
1 polymer ?
#
loop_
_entity_poly.entity_id
_entity_poly.type
_entity_poly.pdbx_seq_one_letter_code
_entity_poly.pdbx_strand_id
1 'polypeptide(L)'
;MAKKTHTIRERAFNYHVKGLTFSEIAKLLDLSPRTVERYSQVDEWKAKANPVALPQRAKELRERGFSFATIAQMIGVSKSTIFNYLKGLEGNK
;
A
#
# COMPACT_ATOMS: atom_id res chain seq x y z
N MET A 1 16.54 -4.91 -25.46
CA MET A 1 15.68 -4.74 -24.26
C MET A 1 16.40 -5.35 -23.07
N ALA A 2 16.93 -4.54 -22.14
CA ALA A 2 17.70 -5.04 -21.00
C ALA A 2 16.77 -5.73 -19.99
N LYS A 3 17.01 -7.02 -19.69
CA LYS A 3 16.33 -7.72 -18.59
C LYS A 3 16.78 -7.06 -17.29
N LYS A 4 15.93 -6.23 -16.67
CA LYS A 4 16.19 -5.74 -15.31
C LYS A 4 16.16 -6.95 -14.36
N THR A 5 17.32 -7.32 -13.83
CA THR A 5 17.42 -8.32 -12.77
C THR A 5 16.77 -7.73 -11.52
N HIS A 6 15.53 -8.11 -11.21
CA HIS A 6 14.88 -7.70 -9.97
C HIS A 6 15.61 -8.28 -8.78
N THR A 7 16.05 -7.41 -7.87
CA THR A 7 16.68 -7.80 -6.61
C THR A 7 15.69 -8.56 -5.74
N ILE A 8 16.21 -9.34 -4.78
CA ILE A 8 15.38 -10.14 -3.85
C ILE A 8 14.41 -9.23 -3.07
N ARG A 9 14.83 -8.02 -2.71
CA ARG A 9 14.01 -7.04 -1.98
C ARG A 9 12.84 -6.53 -2.82
N GLU A 10 13.07 -6.21 -4.10
CA GLU A 10 12.02 -5.78 -5.01
C GLU A 10 10.98 -6.88 -5.26
N ARG A 11 11.44 -8.13 -5.38
CA ARG A 11 10.52 -9.29 -5.51
C ARG A 11 9.67 -9.45 -4.26
N ALA A 12 10.28 -9.33 -3.08
CA ALA A 12 9.59 -9.42 -1.80
C ALA A 12 8.51 -8.34 -1.67
N PHE A 13 8.84 -7.09 -2.04
CA PHE A 13 7.87 -6.00 -2.08
C PHE A 13 6.73 -6.25 -3.08
N ASN A 14 7.03 -6.75 -4.28
CA ASN A 14 6.00 -7.05 -5.28
C ASN A 14 5.01 -8.12 -4.79
N TYR A 15 5.50 -9.15 -4.10
CA TYR A 15 4.62 -10.13 -3.46
C TYR A 15 3.79 -9.53 -2.32
N HIS A 16 4.36 -8.60 -1.55
CA HIS A 16 3.62 -7.86 -0.52
C HIS A 16 2.49 -7.01 -1.12
N VAL A 17 2.74 -6.29 -2.22
CA VAL A 17 1.70 -5.51 -2.93
C VAL A 17 0.60 -6.42 -3.49
N LYS A 18 0.93 -7.67 -3.84
CA LYS A 18 -0.04 -8.70 -4.25
C LYS A 18 -0.83 -9.30 -3.08
N GLY A 19 -0.60 -8.86 -1.85
CA GLY A 19 -1.34 -9.28 -0.67
C GLY A 19 -0.80 -10.53 0.03
N LEU A 20 0.40 -11.01 -0.32
CA LEU A 20 1.01 -12.13 0.38
C LEU A 20 1.51 -11.70 1.77
N THR A 21 1.39 -12.59 2.74
CA THR A 21 1.93 -12.40 4.09
C THR A 21 3.45 -12.55 4.11
N PHE A 22 4.11 -11.97 5.12
CA PHE A 22 5.56 -12.08 5.26
C PHE A 22 6.06 -13.52 5.34
N SER A 23 5.27 -14.43 5.93
CA SER A 23 5.58 -15.86 6.01
C SER A 23 5.53 -16.56 4.64
N GLU A 24 4.59 -16.19 3.77
CA GLU A 24 4.49 -16.73 2.42
C GLU A 24 5.61 -16.19 1.53
N ILE A 25 5.89 -14.89 1.63
CA ILE A 25 7.00 -14.25 0.92
C ILE A 25 8.34 -14.88 1.32
N ALA A 26 8.53 -15.14 2.62
CA ALA A 26 9.70 -15.81 3.16
C ALA A 26 9.90 -17.19 2.54
N LYS A 27 8.84 -18.01 2.46
CA LYS A 27 8.88 -19.34 1.81
C LYS A 27 9.20 -19.24 0.31
N LEU A 28 8.63 -18.26 -0.39
CA LEU A 28 8.83 -18.09 -1.83
C LEU A 28 10.23 -17.62 -2.21
N LEU A 29 10.91 -16.91 -1.30
CA LEU A 29 12.23 -16.32 -1.53
C LEU A 29 13.35 -17.05 -0.78
N ASP A 30 13.03 -18.14 -0.09
CA ASP A 30 13.95 -18.89 0.78
C ASP A 30 14.63 -17.98 1.83
N LEU A 31 13.82 -17.13 2.46
CA LEU A 31 14.25 -16.18 3.50
C LEU A 31 13.61 -16.49 4.84
N SER A 32 14.19 -15.98 5.91
CA SER A 32 13.51 -15.93 7.20
C SER A 32 12.40 -14.86 7.17
N PRO A 33 11.23 -15.09 7.81
CA PRO A 33 10.20 -14.06 8.00
C PRO A 33 10.73 -12.77 8.61
N ARG A 34 11.72 -12.86 9.51
CA ARG A 34 12.39 -11.69 10.11
C ARG A 34 13.17 -10.85 9.09
N THR A 35 13.75 -11.49 8.07
CA THR A 35 14.44 -10.80 6.99
C THR A 35 13.44 -10.01 6.13
N VAL A 36 12.28 -10.60 5.84
CA VAL A 36 11.19 -9.95 5.09
C VAL A 36 10.60 -8.78 5.89
N GLU A 37 10.40 -8.96 7.19
CA GLU A 37 9.96 -7.88 8.09
C GLU A 37 10.97 -6.72 8.12
N ARG A 38 12.27 -7.03 8.25
CA ARG A 38 13.33 -6.02 8.19
C ARG A 38 13.32 -5.28 6.85
N TYR A 39 13.12 -5.97 5.73
CA TYR A 39 12.96 -5.31 4.43
C TYR A 39 11.73 -4.40 4.42
N SER A 40 10.60 -4.84 4.97
CA SER A 40 9.40 -4.01 5.08
C SER A 40 9.63 -2.72 5.87
N GLN A 41 10.50 -2.73 6.87
CA GLN A 41 10.84 -1.55 7.66
C GLN A 41 11.82 -0.64 6.95
N VAL A 42 12.94 -1.19 6.45
CA VAL A 42 14.02 -0.42 5.80
C VAL A 42 13.55 0.24 4.51
N ASP A 43 12.76 -0.47 3.72
CA ASP A 43 12.22 0.03 2.45
C ASP A 43 10.87 0.74 2.63
N GLU A 44 10.42 0.96 3.87
CA GLU A 44 9.16 1.61 4.22
C GLU A 44 7.99 1.09 3.36
N TRP A 45 7.82 -0.24 3.30
CA TRP A 45 6.84 -0.85 2.41
C TRP A 45 5.43 -0.34 2.67
N LYS A 46 5.10 0.04 3.91
CA LYS A 46 3.83 0.70 4.20
C LYS A 46 3.68 2.04 3.47
N ALA A 47 4.73 2.85 3.37
CA ALA A 47 4.71 4.11 2.65
C ALA A 47 4.76 3.92 1.12
N LYS A 48 5.52 2.93 0.63
CA LYS A 48 5.62 2.60 -0.80
C LYS A 48 4.40 1.83 -1.33
N ALA A 49 3.79 0.98 -0.52
CA ALA A 49 2.56 0.26 -0.83
C ALA A 49 1.32 1.12 -0.54
N ASN A 50 1.45 2.18 0.28
CA ASN A 50 0.42 3.22 0.34
C ASN A 50 0.41 3.87 -1.04
N PRO A 51 -0.66 3.70 -1.82
CA PRO A 51 -0.76 4.43 -3.04
C PRO A 51 -1.05 5.84 -2.55
N VAL A 52 -0.08 6.75 -2.62
CA VAL A 52 -0.33 8.19 -2.41
C VAL A 52 -1.54 8.64 -3.28
N ALA A 53 -1.80 7.90 -4.36
CA ALA A 53 -3.01 7.97 -5.16
C ALA A 53 -4.33 7.67 -4.40
N LEU A 54 -4.42 6.77 -3.41
CA LEU A 54 -5.71 6.44 -2.77
C LEU A 54 -6.26 7.55 -1.87
N PRO A 55 -5.48 8.16 -0.95
CA PRO A 55 -5.94 9.31 -0.19
C PRO A 55 -6.29 10.49 -1.09
N GLN A 56 -5.45 10.77 -2.10
CA GLN A 56 -5.68 11.85 -3.05
C GLN A 56 -6.95 11.60 -3.89
N ARG A 57 -7.14 10.38 -4.38
CA ARG A 57 -8.33 9.98 -5.14
C ARG A 57 -9.58 9.98 -4.27
N ALA A 58 -9.47 9.66 -2.98
CA ALA A 58 -10.56 9.81 -2.02
C ALA A 58 -10.94 11.29 -1.83
N LYS A 59 -9.96 12.20 -1.78
CA LYS A 59 -10.19 13.65 -1.76
C LYS A 59 -10.87 14.14 -3.04
N GLU A 60 -10.37 13.76 -4.21
CA GLU A 60 -10.96 14.13 -5.49
C GLU A 60 -12.42 13.65 -5.62
N LEU A 61 -12.72 12.41 -5.22
CA LEU A 61 -14.08 11.89 -5.21
C LEU A 61 -14.97 12.62 -4.18
N ARG A 62 -14.40 13.06 -3.06
CA ARG A 62 -15.11 13.88 -2.07
C ARG A 62 -15.44 15.26 -2.61
N GLU A 63 -14.50 15.90 -3.31
CA GLU A 63 -14.70 17.20 -3.98
C GLU A 63 -15.74 17.10 -5.10
N ARG A 64 -15.86 15.94 -5.74
CA ARG A 64 -16.94 15.64 -6.71
C ARG A 64 -18.31 15.37 -6.07
N GLY A 65 -18.42 15.41 -4.74
CA GLY A 65 -19.68 15.25 -4.00
C GLY A 65 -20.06 13.82 -3.65
N PHE A 66 -19.17 12.82 -3.85
CA PHE A 66 -19.48 11.44 -3.47
C PHE A 66 -19.49 11.26 -1.94
N SER A 67 -20.35 10.34 -1.48
CA SER A 67 -20.43 9.98 -0.06
C SER A 67 -19.27 9.07 0.34
N PHE A 68 -18.87 9.09 1.62
CA PHE A 68 -17.83 8.20 2.14
C PHE A 68 -18.09 6.71 1.84
N ALA A 69 -19.36 6.29 1.83
CA ALA A 69 -19.77 4.94 1.49
C ALA A 69 -19.43 4.58 0.04
N THR A 70 -19.76 5.49 -0.87
CA THR A 70 -19.52 5.30 -2.30
C THR A 70 -18.03 5.33 -2.60
N ILE A 71 -17.28 6.23 -1.99
CA ILE A 71 -15.82 6.32 -2.15
C ILE A 71 -15.13 5.04 -1.67
N ALA A 72 -15.55 4.54 -0.50
CA ALA A 72 -15.07 3.27 0.05
C ALA A 72 -15.29 2.10 -0.92
N GLN A 73 -16.48 2.01 -1.53
CA GLN A 73 -16.78 1.00 -2.54
C GLN A 73 -15.97 1.19 -3.83
N MET A 74 -15.81 2.41 -4.32
CA MET A 74 -15.05 2.71 -5.55
C MET A 74 -13.55 2.42 -5.41
N ILE A 75 -13.00 2.61 -4.21
CA ILE A 75 -11.58 2.42 -3.91
C ILE A 75 -11.30 1.00 -3.39
N GLY A 76 -12.32 0.28 -2.90
CA GLY A 76 -12.16 -1.06 -2.33
C GLY A 76 -11.57 -1.05 -0.92
N VAL A 77 -11.86 -0.01 -0.13
CA VAL A 77 -11.39 0.12 1.27
C VAL A 77 -12.57 0.38 2.21
N SER A 78 -12.32 0.33 3.53
CA SER A 78 -13.38 0.60 4.51
C SER A 78 -13.74 2.09 4.60
N LYS A 79 -14.97 2.40 5.03
CA LYS A 79 -15.40 3.78 5.33
C LYS A 79 -14.44 4.48 6.32
N SER A 80 -14.01 3.75 7.34
CA SER A 80 -13.07 4.24 8.36
C SER A 80 -11.70 4.59 7.76
N THR A 81 -11.26 3.83 6.76
CA THR A 81 -10.02 4.12 6.00
C THR A 81 -10.15 5.43 5.23
N ILE A 82 -11.28 5.67 4.55
CA ILE A 82 -11.53 6.94 3.84
C ILE A 82 -11.55 8.13 4.79
N PHE A 83 -12.16 7.99 5.96
CA PHE A 83 -12.17 9.04 6.98
C PHE A 83 -10.74 9.41 7.43
N ASN A 84 -9.90 8.40 7.71
CA ASN A 84 -8.50 8.62 8.07
C ASN A 84 -7.69 9.28 6.93
N TYR A 85 -7.93 8.89 5.68
CA TYR A 85 -7.29 9.49 4.51
C TYR A 85 -7.61 10.98 4.38
N LEU A 86 -8.88 11.35 4.52
CA LEU A 86 -9.30 12.75 4.41
C LEU A 86 -8.79 13.57 5.60
N LYS A 87 -8.89 13.04 6.82
CA LYS A 87 -8.37 13.68 8.04
C LYS A 87 -6.87 13.94 7.96
N GLY A 88 -6.10 13.01 7.41
CA GLY A 88 -4.65 13.15 7.24
C GLY A 88 -4.25 14.26 6.23
N LEU A 89 -5.13 14.58 5.28
CA LEU A 89 -4.89 15.64 4.29
C LEU A 89 -5.31 17.04 4.80
N GLU A 90 -6.27 17.12 5.72
CA GLU A 90 -6.73 18.40 6.30
C GLU A 90 -5.77 18.97 7.36
N GLY A 91 -4.89 18.14 7.93
CA GLY A 91 -3.94 18.53 8.99
C GLY A 91 -2.66 19.23 8.51
N ASN A 92 -2.50 19.47 7.21
CA ASN A 92 -1.34 20.15 6.63
C ASN A 92 -1.82 21.48 6.03
N LYS A 93 -2.00 22.50 6.89
CA LYS A 93 -2.39 23.85 6.50
C LYS A 93 -1.47 24.86 7.17
#